data_AF-A0A0F4JD13-F1
#
_entry.id   AF-A0A0F4JD13-F1
#
_cell.length_a   1.000
_cell.length_b   1.000
_cell.length_c   1.000
_cell.angle_alpha   90.00
_cell.angle_beta   90.00
_cell.angle_gamma   90.00
#
_symmetry.space_group_name_H-M   'P 1'
#
loop_
_entity.id
_entity.type
_entity.pdbx_description
1 polymer ?
#
loop_
_entity_poly.entity_id
_entity_poly.type
_entity_poly.pdbx_seq_one_letter_code
_entity_poly.pdbx_strand_id
1 'polypeptide(L)'
;MPQRVRTTAGDCAQAATGALLSDSRTAYDAPGAFGVAPDRGLVSQVDTNDAASTGWVTTARSEYDALGRVIKVSDAVGHSVTTAYSPATGPVFSMTGTDVMGHTSTVKADPGRNSPIEKTDINGRKVTAAYDNLGRSTAVWTPSQKPGTDKAAYTFSYQISEHEPPAVTSSTLQDNGTYKQTVDIYDGLLRPRQSQGEALGGGRVIKDTLYNANGTVSQTHNAYYAEGAPTKQIFVPESVFHVPNSTATAYDGLGRAVRATTLHSDVPQYSSTIQYGGDYTLSRSAMSADGNTPLPGSRASKTWTDPLGRTSAVEHATAWDLTLRIRLSGAHLRRRTSGTNTQLTRVSLHHCSRPAGGSRSSNSPLGRLRQVWADGPRVPSGRDRQRAGRRRRRGDPRHRRGSAVRGAAGGPGRRQVVRGSSRVSRARSQG
;
A
#
# COMPACT_ATOMS: atom_id res chain seq x y z
N MET A 1 -15.22 -18.64 -25.01
CA MET A 1 -15.07 -18.08 -23.65
C MET A 1 -14.87 -19.22 -22.67
N PRO A 2 -14.01 -19.11 -21.64
CA PRO A 2 -13.77 -20.19 -20.70
C PRO A 2 -15.03 -20.44 -19.87
N GLN A 3 -15.65 -21.60 -20.07
CA GLN A 3 -16.84 -22.03 -19.34
C GLN A 3 -16.48 -22.71 -18.01
N ARG A 4 -15.31 -23.35 -17.94
CA ARG A 4 -14.84 -24.08 -16.77
C ARG A 4 -13.32 -24.08 -16.70
N VAL A 5 -12.77 -23.90 -15.50
CA VAL A 5 -11.34 -24.04 -15.21
C VAL A 5 -11.20 -25.03 -14.07
N ARG A 6 -10.50 -26.14 -14.34
CA ARG A 6 -10.28 -27.24 -13.41
C ARG A 6 -8.78 -27.43 -13.17
N THR A 7 -8.40 -27.53 -11.90
CA THR A 7 -7.03 -27.82 -11.46
C THR A 7 -7.03 -29.11 -10.67
N THR A 8 -6.18 -30.06 -11.07
CA THR A 8 -6.00 -31.35 -10.40
C THR A 8 -4.54 -31.54 -10.01
N ALA A 9 -4.30 -32.33 -8.96
CA ALA A 9 -2.95 -32.76 -8.60
C ALA A 9 -2.48 -33.87 -9.55
N GLY A 10 -1.25 -33.78 -10.04
CA GLY A 10 -0.63 -34.82 -10.87
C GLY A 10 0.13 -34.24 -12.07
N ASP A 11 0.61 -35.14 -12.93
CA ASP A 11 1.11 -34.81 -14.26
C ASP A 11 -0.02 -34.51 -15.25
N CYS A 12 0.32 -34.11 -16.48
CA CYS A 12 -0.69 -33.79 -17.50
C CYS A 12 -1.55 -35.00 -17.90
N ALA A 13 -1.02 -36.23 -17.78
CA ALA A 13 -1.78 -37.45 -18.09
C ALA A 13 -2.87 -37.72 -17.02
N GLN A 14 -2.63 -37.24 -15.80
CA GLN A 14 -3.57 -37.33 -14.68
C GLN A 14 -4.58 -36.18 -14.64
N ALA A 15 -4.64 -35.30 -15.64
CA ALA A 15 -5.52 -34.12 -15.62
C ALA A 15 -7.03 -34.44 -15.41
N ALA A 16 -7.49 -35.63 -15.84
CA ALA A 16 -8.88 -36.04 -15.67
C ALA A 16 -9.15 -36.77 -14.34
N THR A 17 -8.16 -37.49 -13.82
CA THR A 17 -8.27 -38.48 -12.74
C THR A 17 -7.57 -38.05 -11.44
N GLY A 18 -6.71 -37.04 -11.50
CA GLY A 18 -6.00 -36.49 -10.37
C GLY A 18 -6.93 -35.88 -9.33
N ALA A 19 -6.48 -35.84 -8.08
CA ALA A 19 -7.24 -35.25 -6.99
C ALA A 19 -7.61 -33.79 -7.32
N LEU A 20 -8.90 -33.45 -7.22
CA LEU A 20 -9.36 -32.11 -7.53
C LEU A 20 -8.82 -31.11 -6.50
N LEU A 21 -8.16 -30.05 -6.98
CA LEU A 21 -7.65 -28.96 -6.15
C LEU A 21 -8.55 -27.72 -6.24
N SER A 22 -9.03 -27.41 -7.44
CA SER A 22 -10.03 -26.37 -7.66
C SER A 22 -10.83 -26.64 -8.94
N ASP A 23 -12.10 -26.27 -8.92
CA ASP A 23 -12.97 -26.26 -10.09
C ASP A 23 -13.83 -25.01 -10.04
N SER A 24 -13.91 -24.31 -11.17
CA SER A 24 -14.75 -23.14 -11.31
C SER A 24 -15.50 -23.22 -12.63
N ARG A 25 -16.78 -22.88 -12.62
CA ARG A 25 -17.61 -22.78 -13.82
C ARG A 25 -18.29 -21.42 -13.87
N THR A 26 -18.42 -20.90 -15.08
CA THR A 26 -18.98 -19.57 -15.35
C THR A 26 -20.18 -19.71 -16.26
N ALA A 27 -21.33 -19.17 -15.84
CA ALA A 27 -22.49 -18.97 -16.69
C ALA A 27 -22.45 -17.54 -17.25
N TYR A 28 -22.92 -17.41 -18.49
CA TYR A 28 -22.95 -16.16 -19.21
C TYR A 28 -24.40 -15.82 -19.58
N ASP A 29 -24.71 -14.52 -19.63
CA ASP A 29 -25.96 -13.86 -20.02
C ASP A 29 -27.20 -14.16 -19.15
N ALA A 30 -27.34 -15.38 -18.62
CA ALA A 30 -28.40 -15.77 -17.70
C ALA A 30 -27.86 -16.63 -16.55
N PRO A 31 -28.35 -16.48 -15.30
CA PRO A 31 -27.98 -17.35 -14.19
C PRO A 31 -28.27 -18.83 -14.51
N GLY A 32 -27.37 -19.73 -14.13
CA GLY A 32 -27.51 -21.17 -14.37
C GLY A 32 -27.26 -21.65 -15.81
N ALA A 33 -27.03 -20.77 -16.77
CA ALA A 33 -26.78 -21.10 -18.18
C ALA A 33 -25.34 -21.64 -18.44
N PHE A 34 -24.92 -22.64 -17.66
CA PHE A 34 -23.60 -23.25 -17.82
C PHE A 34 -23.54 -24.08 -19.11
N GLY A 35 -22.61 -23.74 -20.01
CA GLY A 35 -22.42 -24.46 -21.27
C GLY A 35 -23.41 -24.14 -22.37
N VAL A 36 -24.27 -23.15 -22.12
CA VAL A 36 -25.05 -22.51 -23.18
C VAL A 36 -24.15 -21.53 -23.91
N ALA A 37 -24.25 -21.48 -25.24
CA ALA A 37 -23.55 -20.50 -26.03
C ALA A 37 -24.04 -19.08 -25.68
N PRO A 38 -23.16 -18.15 -25.26
CA PRO A 38 -23.57 -16.79 -24.91
C PRO A 38 -23.89 -15.95 -26.13
N ASP A 39 -24.84 -15.03 -25.99
CA ASP A 39 -25.17 -14.01 -26.99
C ASP A 39 -24.31 -12.76 -26.81
N ARG A 40 -24.20 -12.27 -25.57
CA ARG A 40 -23.42 -11.06 -25.22
C ARG A 40 -22.15 -11.39 -24.44
N GLY A 41 -22.10 -12.55 -23.79
CA GLY A 41 -20.92 -13.01 -23.04
C GLY A 41 -20.74 -12.29 -21.70
N LEU A 42 -21.82 -11.82 -21.07
CA LEU A 42 -21.76 -11.17 -19.76
C LEU A 42 -21.78 -12.21 -18.63
N VAL A 43 -20.83 -12.17 -17.71
CA VAL A 43 -20.73 -13.17 -16.62
C VAL A 43 -21.89 -13.02 -15.62
N SER A 44 -22.90 -13.88 -15.70
CA SER A 44 -24.09 -13.82 -14.84
C SER A 44 -23.87 -14.52 -13.49
N GLN A 45 -23.09 -15.60 -13.47
CA GLN A 45 -22.90 -16.43 -12.29
C GLN A 45 -21.56 -17.17 -12.35
N VAL A 46 -20.87 -17.21 -11.22
CA VAL A 46 -19.67 -18.04 -11.02
C VAL A 46 -19.96 -19.02 -9.90
N ASP A 47 -19.70 -20.30 -10.16
CA ASP A 47 -19.72 -21.35 -9.15
C ASP A 47 -18.31 -21.93 -8.98
N THR A 48 -17.95 -22.26 -7.75
CA THR A 48 -16.76 -23.05 -7.43
C THR A 48 -17.15 -24.37 -6.79
N ASN A 49 -16.25 -25.35 -6.78
CA ASN A 49 -16.44 -26.56 -6.02
C ASN A 49 -16.65 -26.25 -4.52
N ASP A 50 -17.48 -27.05 -3.86
CA ASP A 50 -17.64 -26.98 -2.41
C ASP A 50 -16.41 -27.55 -1.69
N ALA A 51 -16.39 -27.41 -0.35
CA ALA A 51 -15.28 -27.90 0.47
C ALA A 51 -15.12 -29.43 0.38
N ALA A 52 -16.21 -30.17 0.14
CA ALA A 52 -16.19 -31.61 -0.06
C ALA A 52 -15.78 -32.02 -1.48
N SER A 53 -15.69 -31.07 -2.43
CA SER A 53 -15.46 -31.30 -3.85
C SER A 53 -16.49 -32.22 -4.52
N THR A 54 -17.69 -32.31 -3.95
CA THR A 54 -18.81 -33.14 -4.44
C THR A 54 -19.94 -32.31 -5.02
N GLY A 55 -19.95 -31.00 -4.78
CA GLY A 55 -20.99 -30.07 -5.20
C GLY A 55 -20.46 -28.72 -5.67
N TRP A 56 -21.39 -27.82 -5.99
CA TRP A 56 -21.12 -26.47 -6.45
C TRP A 56 -21.67 -25.45 -5.46
N VAL A 57 -20.91 -24.39 -5.22
CA VAL A 57 -21.32 -23.22 -4.47
C VAL A 57 -21.27 -22.03 -5.41
N THR A 58 -22.38 -21.32 -5.54
CA THR A 58 -22.40 -20.02 -6.23
C THR A 58 -21.62 -19.03 -5.42
N THR A 59 -20.51 -18.54 -5.95
CA THR A 59 -19.63 -17.59 -5.27
C THR A 59 -19.95 -16.16 -5.62
N ALA A 60 -20.46 -15.92 -6.83
CA ALA A 60 -20.88 -14.61 -7.28
C ALA A 60 -22.05 -14.69 -8.26
N ARG A 61 -22.95 -13.71 -8.20
CA ARG A 61 -23.91 -13.39 -9.28
C ARG A 61 -23.77 -11.93 -9.66
N SER A 62 -23.86 -11.64 -10.95
CA SER A 62 -23.84 -10.27 -11.47
C SER A 62 -25.08 -9.99 -12.29
N GLU A 63 -25.64 -8.80 -12.12
CA GLU A 63 -26.71 -8.26 -12.96
C GLU A 63 -26.18 -7.06 -13.73
N TYR A 64 -26.70 -6.88 -14.95
CA TYR A 64 -26.20 -5.88 -15.90
C TYR A 64 -27.34 -5.01 -16.42
N ASP A 65 -27.04 -3.76 -16.77
CA ASP A 65 -27.96 -2.92 -17.52
C ASP A 65 -28.00 -3.26 -19.03
N ALA A 66 -28.82 -2.53 -19.78
CA ALA A 66 -28.97 -2.70 -21.23
C ALA A 66 -27.67 -2.49 -22.01
N LEU A 67 -26.72 -1.74 -21.46
CA LEU A 67 -25.41 -1.47 -22.07
C LEU A 67 -24.33 -2.48 -21.62
N GLY A 68 -24.70 -3.48 -20.81
CA GLY A 68 -23.77 -4.50 -20.31
C GLY A 68 -22.88 -4.04 -19.15
N ARG A 69 -23.23 -2.94 -18.46
CA ARG A 69 -22.49 -2.49 -17.26
C ARG A 69 -23.07 -3.16 -16.02
N VAL A 70 -22.21 -3.54 -15.08
CA VAL A 70 -22.61 -4.24 -13.84
C VAL A 70 -23.39 -3.28 -12.93
N ILE A 71 -24.64 -3.61 -12.61
CA ILE A 71 -25.48 -2.82 -11.69
C ILE A 71 -25.63 -3.45 -10.32
N LYS A 72 -25.33 -4.75 -10.19
CA LYS A 72 -25.39 -5.47 -8.92
C LYS A 72 -24.48 -6.67 -8.95
N VAL A 73 -23.78 -6.89 -7.84
CA VAL A 73 -23.01 -8.10 -7.58
C VAL A 73 -23.43 -8.65 -6.24
N SER A 74 -23.78 -9.93 -6.20
CA SER A 74 -24.16 -10.66 -4.98
C SER A 74 -23.13 -11.72 -4.64
N ASP A 75 -22.82 -11.87 -3.37
CA ASP A 75 -21.94 -12.92 -2.84
C ASP A 75 -22.68 -14.27 -2.67
N ALA A 76 -21.95 -15.29 -2.21
CA ALA A 76 -22.48 -16.62 -1.95
C ALA A 76 -23.61 -16.68 -0.90
N VAL A 77 -23.67 -15.68 0.00
CA VAL A 77 -24.66 -15.60 1.10
C VAL A 77 -25.85 -14.74 0.69
N GLY A 78 -25.81 -14.11 -0.48
CA GLY A 78 -26.86 -13.27 -1.04
C GLY A 78 -26.76 -11.80 -0.65
N HIS A 79 -25.67 -11.35 -0.01
CA HIS A 79 -25.44 -9.92 0.17
C HIS A 79 -25.04 -9.29 -1.15
N SER A 80 -25.60 -8.12 -1.45
CA SER A 80 -25.38 -7.45 -2.71
C SER A 80 -24.82 -6.05 -2.56
N VAL A 81 -23.90 -5.68 -3.44
CA VAL A 81 -23.46 -4.31 -3.68
C VAL A 81 -24.05 -3.87 -5.01
N THR A 82 -24.56 -2.65 -5.09
CA THR A 82 -25.13 -2.11 -6.33
C THR A 82 -24.32 -0.94 -6.86
N THR A 83 -24.41 -0.70 -8.16
CA THR A 83 -23.83 0.46 -8.83
C THR A 83 -24.87 1.07 -9.76
N ALA A 84 -25.18 2.35 -9.55
CA ALA A 84 -26.02 3.12 -10.44
C ALA A 84 -25.14 4.04 -11.31
N TYR A 85 -25.46 4.10 -12.61
CA TYR A 85 -24.77 4.94 -13.58
C TYR A 85 -25.71 6.06 -14.05
N SER A 86 -25.19 7.28 -14.15
CA SER A 86 -25.91 8.44 -14.66
C SER A 86 -25.07 9.18 -15.71
N PRO A 87 -25.64 9.47 -16.90
CA PRO A 87 -26.97 9.07 -17.37
C PRO A 87 -27.12 7.54 -17.54
N ALA A 88 -28.36 7.06 -17.51
CA ALA A 88 -28.66 5.63 -17.66
C ALA A 88 -28.24 5.10 -19.03
N THR A 89 -28.29 5.94 -20.07
CA THR A 89 -27.83 5.64 -21.43
C THR A 89 -26.77 6.66 -21.88
N GLY A 90 -25.83 6.22 -22.71
CA GLY A 90 -24.74 7.07 -23.21
C GLY A 90 -23.53 7.15 -22.26
N PRO A 91 -22.64 8.14 -22.46
CA PRO A 91 -21.43 8.32 -21.66
C PRO A 91 -21.77 8.65 -20.20
N VAL A 92 -21.28 7.83 -19.27
CA VAL A 92 -21.48 8.01 -17.82
C VAL A 92 -20.57 9.13 -17.33
N PHE A 93 -21.12 10.02 -16.52
CA PHE A 93 -20.33 11.01 -15.78
C PHE A 93 -20.62 11.03 -14.27
N SER A 94 -21.53 10.17 -13.79
CA SER A 94 -21.78 9.99 -12.36
C SER A 94 -22.04 8.52 -12.05
N MET A 95 -21.38 8.01 -11.02
CA MET A 95 -21.51 6.65 -10.53
C MET A 95 -21.82 6.67 -9.04
N THR A 96 -22.82 5.90 -8.62
CA THR A 96 -23.18 5.74 -7.20
C THR A 96 -23.10 4.28 -6.83
N GLY A 97 -22.17 3.93 -5.93
CA GLY A 97 -22.07 2.59 -5.35
C GLY A 97 -22.82 2.52 -4.02
N THR A 98 -23.58 1.45 -3.81
CA THR A 98 -24.26 1.17 -2.54
C THR A 98 -23.73 -0.13 -1.94
N ASP A 99 -23.23 -0.07 -0.71
CA ASP A 99 -22.73 -1.24 0.00
C ASP A 99 -23.86 -2.15 0.52
N VAL A 100 -23.47 -3.30 1.08
CA VAL A 100 -24.41 -4.28 1.63
C VAL A 100 -25.24 -3.76 2.82
N MET A 101 -24.78 -2.66 3.46
CA MET A 101 -25.45 -2.01 4.58
C MET A 101 -26.35 -0.85 4.12
N GLY A 102 -26.39 -0.55 2.81
CA GLY A 102 -27.16 0.55 2.25
C GLY A 102 -26.44 1.90 2.25
N HIS A 103 -25.16 1.97 2.63
CA HIS A 103 -24.41 3.22 2.54
C HIS A 103 -24.02 3.51 1.10
N THR A 104 -24.10 4.78 0.70
CA THR A 104 -23.85 5.20 -0.67
C THR A 104 -22.56 6.02 -0.76
N SER A 105 -21.81 5.80 -1.82
CA SER A 105 -20.70 6.68 -2.21
C SER A 105 -20.87 7.06 -3.68
N THR A 106 -20.54 8.30 -4.01
CA THR A 106 -20.76 8.83 -5.37
C THR A 106 -19.48 9.41 -5.92
N VAL A 107 -19.21 9.15 -7.19
CA VAL A 107 -18.13 9.77 -7.96
C VAL A 107 -18.75 10.44 -9.17
N LYS A 108 -18.54 11.75 -9.32
CA LYS A 108 -18.81 12.47 -10.55
C LYS A 108 -17.49 12.73 -11.26
N ALA A 109 -17.48 12.51 -12.56
CA ALA A 109 -16.33 12.70 -13.41
C ALA A 109 -16.66 13.71 -14.53
N ASP A 110 -15.62 14.33 -15.06
CA ASP A 110 -15.70 15.12 -16.28
C ASP A 110 -16.13 14.22 -17.45
N PRO A 111 -17.21 14.54 -18.19
CA PRO A 111 -17.70 13.67 -19.26
C PRO A 111 -16.70 13.45 -20.41
N GLY A 112 -15.78 14.40 -20.66
CA GLY A 112 -14.82 14.31 -21.75
C GLY A 112 -13.55 13.55 -21.39
N ARG A 113 -13.06 13.70 -20.16
CA ARG A 113 -11.78 13.14 -19.70
C ARG A 113 -11.92 11.99 -18.70
N ASN A 114 -13.14 11.71 -18.23
CA ASN A 114 -13.42 10.73 -17.16
C ASN A 114 -12.60 10.98 -15.88
N SER A 115 -12.23 12.24 -15.62
CA SER A 115 -11.46 12.64 -14.44
C SER A 115 -12.39 13.02 -13.28
N PRO A 116 -12.20 12.53 -12.04
CA PRO A 116 -13.14 12.78 -10.94
C PRO A 116 -13.18 14.26 -10.51
N ILE A 117 -14.30 14.94 -10.75
CA ILE A 117 -14.49 16.34 -10.33
C ILE A 117 -15.08 16.43 -8.92
N GLU A 118 -15.82 15.40 -8.49
CA GLU A 118 -16.45 15.36 -7.17
C GLU A 118 -16.51 13.91 -6.67
N LYS A 119 -16.14 13.70 -5.42
CA LYS A 119 -16.33 12.43 -4.71
C LYS A 119 -17.04 12.67 -3.40
N THR A 120 -18.09 11.91 -3.16
CA THR A 120 -18.84 11.92 -1.91
C THR A 120 -18.66 10.56 -1.24
N ASP A 121 -18.14 10.58 0.00
CA ASP A 121 -17.95 9.38 0.80
C ASP A 121 -19.27 8.88 1.43
N ILE A 122 -19.22 7.74 2.11
CA ILE A 122 -20.35 7.14 2.82
C ILE A 122 -20.92 8.01 3.95
N ASN A 123 -20.14 8.98 4.44
CA ASN A 123 -20.55 9.92 5.48
C ASN A 123 -21.12 11.22 4.90
N GLY A 124 -21.31 11.30 3.57
CA GLY A 124 -21.77 12.49 2.87
C GLY A 124 -20.71 13.60 2.75
N ARG A 125 -19.45 13.30 3.04
CA ARG A 125 -18.33 14.26 2.93
C ARG A 125 -17.86 14.33 1.49
N LYS A 126 -17.74 15.57 0.99
CA LYS A 126 -17.44 15.84 -0.42
C LYS A 126 -16.01 16.34 -0.61
N VAL A 127 -15.27 15.72 -1.52
CA VAL A 127 -13.99 16.24 -2.06
C VAL A 127 -14.24 16.69 -3.48
N THR A 128 -13.81 17.91 -3.82
CA THR A 128 -13.98 18.47 -5.18
C THR A 128 -12.61 18.77 -5.76
N ALA A 129 -12.41 18.51 -7.04
CA ALA A 129 -11.19 18.84 -7.78
C ALA A 129 -11.54 19.67 -9.01
N ALA A 130 -10.68 20.65 -9.31
CA ALA A 130 -10.69 21.40 -10.56
C ALA A 130 -9.48 21.00 -11.40
N TYR A 131 -9.63 21.11 -12.71
CA TYR A 131 -8.63 20.71 -13.69
C TYR A 131 -8.41 21.84 -14.70
N ASP A 132 -7.22 21.89 -15.30
CA ASP A 132 -6.96 22.72 -16.47
C ASP A 132 -7.47 22.07 -17.77
N ASN A 133 -7.30 22.78 -18.89
CA ASN A 133 -7.74 22.31 -20.20
C ASN A 133 -6.99 21.04 -20.67
N LEU A 134 -5.87 20.69 -20.06
CA LEU A 134 -5.09 19.48 -20.33
C LEU A 134 -5.45 18.32 -19.38
N GLY A 135 -6.37 18.53 -18.44
CA GLY A 135 -6.80 17.53 -17.47
C GLY A 135 -5.89 17.39 -16.25
N ARG A 136 -5.00 18.34 -16.00
CA ARG A 136 -4.14 18.35 -14.80
C ARG A 136 -4.85 19.08 -13.65
N SER A 137 -4.75 18.56 -12.43
CA SER A 137 -5.45 19.13 -11.26
C SER A 137 -4.90 20.53 -10.96
N THR A 138 -5.77 21.52 -10.77
CA THR A 138 -5.36 22.90 -10.43
C THR A 138 -5.72 23.27 -9.00
N ALA A 139 -6.79 22.68 -8.46
CA ALA A 139 -7.24 22.93 -7.10
C ALA A 139 -8.03 21.74 -6.54
N VAL A 140 -7.90 21.52 -5.23
CA VAL A 140 -8.64 20.50 -4.49
C VAL A 140 -9.21 21.09 -3.22
N TRP A 141 -10.51 20.91 -3.02
CA TRP A 141 -11.23 21.29 -1.81
C TRP A 141 -11.55 20.03 -0.99
N THR A 142 -11.21 20.07 0.29
CA THR A 142 -11.57 19.02 1.26
C THR A 142 -13.02 19.19 1.71
N PRO A 143 -13.59 18.23 2.47
CA PRO A 143 -14.99 18.31 2.91
C PRO A 143 -15.35 19.51 3.78
N SER A 144 -14.37 20.20 4.35
CA SER A 144 -14.57 21.41 5.15
C SER A 144 -14.63 22.69 4.32
N GLN A 145 -14.45 22.62 3.00
CA GLN A 145 -14.31 23.78 2.13
C GLN A 145 -15.30 23.72 0.96
N LYS A 146 -15.91 24.86 0.64
CA LYS A 146 -16.84 25.03 -0.48
C LYS A 146 -16.13 25.63 -1.69
N PRO A 147 -16.11 24.93 -2.85
CA PRO A 147 -15.61 25.50 -4.09
C PRO A 147 -16.34 26.79 -4.47
N GLY A 148 -15.58 27.78 -4.95
CA GLY A 148 -16.10 29.09 -5.37
C GLY A 148 -16.18 30.14 -4.26
N THR A 149 -16.25 29.75 -2.99
CA THR A 149 -16.22 30.69 -1.85
C THR A 149 -14.97 30.54 -0.99
N ASP A 150 -14.58 29.31 -0.67
CA ASP A 150 -13.47 29.03 0.22
C ASP A 150 -12.19 28.78 -0.59
N LYS A 151 -11.05 29.12 0.03
CA LYS A 151 -9.73 28.77 -0.51
C LYS A 151 -9.59 27.25 -0.61
N ALA A 152 -9.00 26.77 -1.70
CA ALA A 152 -8.74 25.35 -1.91
C ALA A 152 -7.67 24.86 -0.91
N ALA A 153 -7.84 23.67 -0.33
CA ALA A 153 -6.83 23.04 0.52
C ALA A 153 -5.50 22.84 -0.22
N TYR A 154 -5.58 22.48 -1.50
CA TYR A 154 -4.40 22.30 -2.33
C TYR A 154 -4.60 23.03 -3.65
N THR A 155 -3.55 23.68 -4.15
CA THR A 155 -3.51 24.23 -5.50
C THR A 155 -2.23 23.79 -6.20
N PHE A 156 -2.32 23.63 -7.51
CA PHE A 156 -1.20 23.23 -8.34
C PHE A 156 -1.08 24.17 -9.54
N SER A 157 0.15 24.53 -9.88
CA SER A 157 0.45 25.26 -11.11
C SER A 157 1.57 24.55 -11.87
N TYR A 158 1.51 24.64 -13.19
CA TYR A 158 2.39 23.92 -14.10
C TYR A 158 3.09 24.91 -15.00
N GLN A 159 4.41 24.82 -15.08
CA GLN A 159 5.24 25.58 -16.01
C GLN A 159 5.75 24.63 -17.08
N ILE A 160 5.37 24.90 -18.32
CA ILE A 160 5.90 24.27 -19.53
C ILE A 160 5.99 25.40 -20.56
N SER A 161 7.19 25.91 -20.78
CA SER A 161 7.43 27.06 -21.66
C SER A 161 8.80 26.94 -22.31
N GLU A 162 8.98 27.55 -23.47
CA GLU A 162 10.28 27.58 -24.13
C GLU A 162 11.31 28.28 -23.25
N HIS A 163 12.54 27.77 -23.28
CA HIS A 163 13.68 28.30 -22.51
C HIS A 163 13.53 28.30 -20.97
N GLU A 164 12.48 27.68 -20.45
CA GLU A 164 12.22 27.57 -19.01
C GLU A 164 12.20 26.10 -18.58
N PRO A 165 12.77 25.75 -17.41
CA PRO A 165 12.71 24.37 -16.95
C PRO A 165 11.25 23.98 -16.65
N PRO A 166 10.80 22.77 -17.03
CA PRO A 166 9.49 22.29 -16.65
C PRO A 166 9.39 22.20 -15.12
N ALA A 167 8.32 22.76 -14.55
CA ALA A 167 8.16 22.79 -13.11
C ALA A 167 6.69 22.60 -12.68
N VAL A 168 6.50 22.00 -11.51
CA VAL A 168 5.21 21.84 -10.84
C VAL A 168 5.29 22.50 -9.48
N THR A 169 4.44 23.51 -9.25
CA THR A 169 4.30 24.14 -7.94
C THR A 169 3.07 23.58 -7.25
N SER A 170 3.28 22.88 -6.14
CA SER A 170 2.23 22.41 -5.23
C SER A 170 2.12 23.37 -4.05
N SER A 171 0.91 23.78 -3.70
CA SER A 171 0.65 24.69 -2.58
C SER A 171 -0.40 24.09 -1.65
N THR A 172 -0.11 24.07 -0.35
CA THR A 172 -1.03 23.57 0.69
C THR A 172 -1.48 24.70 1.58
N LEU A 173 -2.79 24.86 1.75
CA LEU A 173 -3.39 25.88 2.61
C LEU A 173 -3.02 25.63 4.08
N GLN A 174 -2.56 26.68 4.75
CA GLN A 174 -2.22 26.70 6.17
C GLN A 174 -3.36 27.31 7.00
N ASP A 175 -3.36 27.05 8.31
CA ASP A 175 -4.40 27.53 9.24
C ASP A 175 -4.48 29.07 9.33
N ASN A 176 -3.39 29.78 9.04
CA ASN A 176 -3.34 31.24 8.96
C ASN A 176 -3.89 31.82 7.63
N GLY A 177 -4.37 30.95 6.73
CA GLY A 177 -4.93 31.33 5.44
C GLY A 177 -3.90 31.61 4.33
N THR A 178 -2.60 31.42 4.58
CA THR A 178 -1.54 31.44 3.56
C THR A 178 -1.30 30.05 2.96
N TYR A 179 -0.44 29.95 1.95
CA TYR A 179 -0.07 28.68 1.34
C TYR A 179 1.39 28.35 1.63
N LYS A 180 1.66 27.07 1.95
CA LYS A 180 3.01 26.50 1.95
C LYS A 180 3.30 25.94 0.56
N GLN A 181 4.38 26.37 -0.08
CA GLN A 181 4.75 25.95 -1.42
C GLN A 181 5.87 24.91 -1.46
N THR A 182 5.75 24.01 -2.43
CA THR A 182 6.82 23.13 -2.91
C THR A 182 6.87 23.22 -4.43
N VAL A 183 8.06 23.37 -5.00
CA VAL A 183 8.30 23.41 -6.44
C VAL A 183 9.21 22.26 -6.84
N ASP A 184 8.69 21.36 -7.68
CA ASP A 184 9.46 20.29 -8.29
C ASP A 184 9.84 20.71 -9.71
N ILE A 185 11.13 20.63 -10.02
CA ILE A 185 11.74 21.09 -11.27
C ILE A 185 12.33 19.88 -11.98
N TYR A 186 12.12 19.80 -13.28
CA TYR A 186 12.50 18.67 -14.12
C TYR A 186 13.51 19.09 -15.20
N ASP A 187 14.24 18.12 -15.76
CA ASP A 187 15.04 18.35 -16.98
C ASP A 187 14.18 18.24 -18.25
N GLY A 188 14.81 18.42 -19.42
CA GLY A 188 14.15 18.29 -20.72
C GLY A 188 13.65 16.88 -21.07
N LEU A 189 14.05 15.86 -20.30
CA LEU A 189 13.49 14.49 -20.40
C LEU A 189 12.39 14.24 -19.36
N LEU A 190 11.94 15.29 -18.67
CA LEU A 190 10.96 15.25 -17.59
C LEU A 190 11.36 14.34 -16.41
N ARG A 191 12.67 14.22 -16.15
CA ARG A 191 13.19 13.54 -14.95
C ARG A 191 13.33 14.55 -13.81
N PRO A 192 13.05 14.17 -12.55
CA PRO A 192 13.20 15.08 -11.41
C PRO A 192 14.64 15.59 -11.29
N ARG A 193 14.85 16.90 -11.32
CA ARG A 193 16.18 17.50 -11.19
C ARG A 193 16.40 18.21 -9.87
N GLN A 194 15.39 18.90 -9.39
CA GLN A 194 15.47 19.64 -8.14
C GLN A 194 14.09 19.76 -7.51
N SER A 195 14.02 19.66 -6.19
CA SER A 195 12.81 19.96 -5.42
C SER A 195 13.13 21.07 -4.42
N GLN A 196 12.29 22.10 -4.37
CA GLN A 196 12.40 23.25 -3.47
C GLN A 196 11.15 23.34 -2.59
N GLY A 197 11.29 23.24 -1.28
CA GLY A 197 10.18 23.43 -0.33
C GLY A 197 10.46 24.57 0.63
N GLU A 198 9.44 25.28 1.10
CA GLU A 198 9.62 26.30 2.15
C GLU A 198 10.25 25.71 3.42
N ALA A 199 11.29 26.38 3.93
CA ALA A 199 11.94 26.05 5.18
C ALA A 199 11.23 26.70 6.38
N LEU A 200 11.43 26.14 7.57
CA LEU A 200 10.95 26.75 8.81
C LEU A 200 11.79 27.98 9.14
N GLY A 201 11.13 29.11 9.42
CA GLY A 201 11.83 30.36 9.78
C GLY A 201 12.31 31.21 8.60
N GLY A 202 11.92 30.86 7.36
CA GLY A 202 12.32 31.58 6.14
C GLY A 202 13.29 30.76 5.28
N GLY A 203 13.44 31.15 4.02
CA GLY A 203 14.25 30.40 3.04
C GLY A 203 13.56 29.15 2.48
N ARG A 204 14.35 28.28 1.85
CA ARG A 204 13.89 27.03 1.25
C ARG A 204 14.85 25.87 1.51
N VAL A 205 14.31 24.67 1.51
CA VAL A 205 15.04 23.40 1.52
C VAL A 205 15.07 22.85 0.10
N ILE A 206 16.26 22.52 -0.37
CA ILE A 206 16.52 22.04 -1.72
C ILE A 206 17.01 20.59 -1.67
N LYS A 207 16.58 19.80 -2.64
CA LYS A 207 17.12 18.47 -2.95
C LYS A 207 17.40 18.39 -4.44
N ASP A 208 18.55 17.84 -4.83
CA ASP A 208 18.92 17.68 -6.23
C ASP A 208 19.08 16.22 -6.61
N THR A 209 18.82 15.93 -7.88
CA THR A 209 19.22 14.68 -8.52
C THR A 209 19.98 15.01 -9.79
N LEU A 210 21.23 14.57 -9.86
CA LEU A 210 22.12 14.70 -11.00
C LEU A 210 22.17 13.36 -11.74
N TYR A 211 22.21 13.42 -13.07
CA TYR A 211 22.18 12.23 -13.93
C TYR A 211 23.43 12.15 -14.79
N ASN A 212 23.90 10.94 -15.02
CA ASN A 212 24.87 10.60 -16.05
C ASN A 212 24.25 10.72 -17.44
N ALA A 213 25.09 10.76 -18.48
CA ALA A 213 24.65 10.80 -19.88
C ALA A 213 23.78 9.59 -20.29
N ASN A 214 24.01 8.42 -19.69
CA ASN A 214 23.19 7.21 -19.88
C ASN A 214 21.86 7.23 -19.10
N GLY A 215 21.62 8.27 -18.32
CA GLY A 215 20.40 8.49 -17.53
C GLY A 215 20.36 7.85 -16.15
N THR A 216 21.43 7.20 -15.69
CA THR A 216 21.51 6.76 -14.29
C THR A 216 21.79 7.94 -13.35
N VAL A 217 21.40 7.84 -12.07
CA VAL A 217 21.62 8.90 -11.08
C VAL A 217 23.09 8.93 -10.70
N SER A 218 23.81 9.98 -11.07
CA SER A 218 25.22 10.13 -10.72
C SER A 218 25.39 10.54 -9.26
N GLN A 219 24.58 11.48 -8.80
CA GLN A 219 24.64 12.03 -7.46
C GLN A 219 23.30 12.58 -7.02
N THR A 220 22.98 12.39 -5.75
CA THR A 220 21.81 12.99 -5.10
C THR A 220 22.31 13.93 -4.03
N HIS A 221 21.92 15.20 -4.09
CA HIS A 221 22.10 16.11 -2.96
C HIS A 221 20.94 15.90 -1.99
N ASN A 222 21.27 15.55 -0.75
CA ASN A 222 20.26 15.45 0.30
C ASN A 222 19.76 16.85 0.67
N ALA A 223 18.74 16.94 1.52
CA ALA A 223 18.13 18.22 1.88
C ALA A 223 19.17 19.23 2.41
N TYR A 224 19.26 20.40 1.77
CA TYR A 224 20.10 21.51 2.22
C TYR A 224 19.35 22.84 2.14
N TYR A 225 19.80 23.83 2.92
CA TYR A 225 19.15 25.13 3.03
C TYR A 225 19.66 26.11 1.97
N ALA A 226 18.77 26.96 1.47
CA ALA A 226 19.10 28.14 0.69
C ALA A 226 18.18 29.31 1.05
N GLU A 227 18.67 30.54 0.89
CA GLU A 227 17.87 31.74 1.16
C GLU A 227 16.82 32.01 0.09
N GLY A 228 15.74 32.71 0.46
CA GLY A 228 14.63 33.07 -0.42
C GLY A 228 13.55 31.99 -0.54
N ALA A 229 12.38 32.38 -1.05
CA ALA A 229 11.25 31.47 -1.26
C ALA A 229 11.55 30.42 -2.36
N PRO A 230 10.77 29.32 -2.44
CA PRO A 230 10.82 28.41 -3.59
C PRO A 230 10.53 29.15 -4.90
N THR A 231 11.30 28.84 -5.93
CA THR A 231 11.13 29.41 -7.28
C THR A 231 11.05 28.29 -8.31
N LYS A 232 10.64 28.63 -9.53
CA LYS A 232 10.57 27.68 -10.65
C LYS A 232 11.91 27.52 -11.39
N GLN A 233 12.95 28.22 -10.94
CA GLN A 233 14.28 28.15 -11.52
C GLN A 233 15.17 27.18 -10.75
N ILE A 234 16.07 26.51 -11.47
CA ILE A 234 17.09 25.67 -10.85
C ILE A 234 18.01 26.58 -10.04
N PHE A 235 18.12 26.28 -8.75
CA PHE A 235 19.12 26.88 -7.89
C PHE A 235 20.42 26.09 -7.99
N VAL A 236 21.52 26.78 -8.24
CA VAL A 236 22.87 26.20 -8.18
C VAL A 236 23.59 26.89 -7.03
N PRO A 237 24.07 26.15 -6.01
CA PRO A 237 24.85 26.76 -4.95
C PRO A 237 26.16 27.30 -5.51
N GLU A 238 26.65 28.42 -4.96
CA GLU A 238 27.93 29.04 -5.38
C GLU A 238 29.11 28.08 -5.31
N SER A 239 29.03 27.10 -4.39
CA SER A 239 29.99 26.03 -4.25
C SER A 239 29.32 24.75 -3.78
N VAL A 240 29.80 23.61 -4.27
CA VAL A 240 29.37 22.27 -3.82
C VAL A 240 29.65 22.02 -2.33
N PHE A 241 30.59 22.76 -1.73
CA PHE A 241 30.87 22.70 -0.30
C PHE A 241 29.70 23.17 0.57
N HIS A 242 28.77 23.96 0.01
CA HIS A 242 27.54 24.37 0.70
C HIS A 242 26.48 23.26 0.79
N VAL A 243 26.68 22.12 0.12
CA VAL A 243 25.81 20.94 0.22
C VAL A 243 26.36 20.02 1.32
N PRO A 244 25.76 20.00 2.53
CA PRO A 244 26.38 19.32 3.67
C PRO A 244 26.35 17.80 3.54
N ASN A 245 25.44 17.24 2.75
CA ASN A 245 25.30 15.81 2.60
C ASN A 245 24.84 15.47 1.17
N SER A 246 25.62 14.66 0.47
CA SER A 246 25.24 14.11 -0.82
C SER A 246 25.65 12.64 -0.94
N THR A 247 25.10 11.96 -1.94
CA THR A 247 25.39 10.55 -2.22
C THR A 247 25.70 10.38 -3.69
N ALA A 248 26.94 10.00 -4.02
CA ALA A 248 27.37 9.68 -5.38
C ALA A 248 27.23 8.17 -5.65
N THR A 249 26.72 7.80 -6.81
CA THR A 249 26.51 6.40 -7.20
C THR A 249 27.36 6.05 -8.42
N ALA A 250 28.17 5.01 -8.29
CA ALA A 250 28.93 4.42 -9.39
C ALA A 250 28.25 3.15 -9.90
N TYR A 251 28.37 2.90 -11.19
CA TYR A 251 27.71 1.81 -11.91
C TYR A 251 28.74 0.94 -12.65
N ASP A 252 28.42 -0.33 -12.86
CA ASP A 252 29.14 -1.18 -13.80
C ASP A 252 28.69 -0.94 -15.25
N GLY A 253 29.36 -1.59 -16.22
CA GLY A 253 29.04 -1.48 -17.64
C GLY A 253 27.66 -2.03 -18.04
N LEU A 254 26.98 -2.74 -17.13
CA LEU A 254 25.59 -3.21 -17.31
C LEU A 254 24.57 -2.26 -16.67
N GLY A 255 25.01 -1.13 -16.10
CA GLY A 255 24.14 -0.13 -15.47
C GLY A 255 23.67 -0.49 -14.07
N ARG A 256 24.31 -1.47 -13.40
CA ARG A 256 23.98 -1.85 -12.01
C ARG A 256 24.83 -1.04 -11.03
N ALA A 257 24.23 -0.56 -9.95
CA ALA A 257 24.93 0.23 -8.95
C ALA A 257 25.93 -0.65 -8.17
N VAL A 258 27.21 -0.28 -8.19
CA VAL A 258 28.30 -1.05 -7.53
C VAL A 258 28.85 -0.35 -6.30
N ARG A 259 28.71 0.97 -6.20
CA ARG A 259 29.15 1.74 -5.04
C ARG A 259 28.27 2.96 -4.85
N ALA A 260 27.81 3.19 -3.62
CA ALA A 260 27.20 4.45 -3.21
C ALA A 260 28.08 5.08 -2.14
N THR A 261 28.63 6.27 -2.42
CA THR A 261 29.54 6.99 -1.53
C THR A 261 28.81 8.19 -0.93
N THR A 262 28.80 8.31 0.39
CA THR A 262 28.32 9.50 1.09
C THR A 262 29.42 10.55 1.11
N LEU A 263 29.06 11.78 0.76
CA LEU A 263 29.95 12.94 0.79
C LEU A 263 29.43 13.96 1.79
N HIS A 264 30.34 14.57 2.53
CA HIS A 264 30.07 15.72 3.38
C HIS A 264 30.76 16.93 2.78
N SER A 265 29.99 17.93 2.34
CA SER A 265 30.54 19.09 1.61
C SER A 265 31.48 18.65 0.49
N ASP A 266 30.98 17.74 -0.37
CA ASP A 266 31.73 17.14 -1.48
C ASP A 266 32.99 16.33 -1.11
N VAL A 267 33.29 16.15 0.18
CA VAL A 267 34.37 15.29 0.66
C VAL A 267 33.86 13.88 0.91
N PRO A 268 34.34 12.85 0.19
CA PRO A 268 33.95 11.46 0.40
C PRO A 268 34.24 10.97 1.84
N GLN A 269 33.24 10.39 2.50
CA GLN A 269 33.36 9.91 3.89
C GLN A 269 33.42 8.39 3.96
N TYR A 270 32.34 7.73 3.55
CA TYR A 270 32.19 6.28 3.60
C TYR A 270 31.29 5.83 2.45
N SER A 271 31.30 4.54 2.15
CA SER A 271 30.50 3.99 1.06
C SER A 271 29.79 2.69 1.45
N SER A 272 28.86 2.28 0.60
CA SER A 272 28.37 0.91 0.50
C SER A 272 28.72 0.37 -0.87
N THR A 273 28.98 -0.94 -0.96
CA THR A 273 29.35 -1.60 -2.20
C THR A 273 28.43 -2.78 -2.49
N ILE A 274 28.20 -3.04 -3.77
CA ILE A 274 27.51 -4.22 -4.27
C ILE A 274 28.40 -4.85 -5.33
N GLN A 275 28.74 -6.12 -5.12
CA GLN A 275 29.42 -6.94 -6.10
C GLN A 275 28.43 -7.95 -6.67
N TYR A 276 28.37 -8.01 -7.99
CA TYR A 276 27.56 -8.96 -8.72
C TYR A 276 28.45 -10.09 -9.26
N GLY A 277 28.27 -11.29 -8.71
CA GLY A 277 28.75 -12.53 -9.29
C GLY A 277 27.70 -13.12 -10.24
N GLY A 278 28.03 -14.22 -10.92
CA GLY A 278 27.09 -14.90 -11.82
C GLY A 278 25.90 -15.53 -11.07
N ASP A 279 26.18 -16.22 -9.96
CA ASP A 279 25.20 -16.94 -9.14
C ASP A 279 25.01 -16.32 -7.74
N TYR A 280 25.61 -15.15 -7.47
CA TYR A 280 25.48 -14.46 -6.19
C TYR A 280 25.56 -12.94 -6.31
N THR A 281 25.03 -12.25 -5.31
CA THR A 281 25.28 -10.83 -5.04
C THR A 281 25.84 -10.65 -3.65
N LEU A 282 26.83 -9.77 -3.50
CA LEU A 282 27.44 -9.43 -2.21
C LEU A 282 27.27 -7.94 -1.96
N SER A 283 26.41 -7.60 -0.99
CA SER A 283 26.23 -6.22 -0.52
C SER A 283 27.04 -6.00 0.74
N ARG A 284 27.70 -4.85 0.87
CA ARG A 284 28.46 -4.47 2.06
C ARG A 284 28.20 -3.00 2.43
N SER A 285 27.96 -2.75 3.71
CA SER A 285 27.76 -1.40 4.27
C SER A 285 28.99 -0.95 5.06
N ALA A 286 29.12 0.37 5.25
CA ALA A 286 30.20 1.01 6.01
C ALA A 286 31.61 0.60 5.54
N MET A 287 31.88 0.88 4.26
CA MET A 287 33.19 0.82 3.64
C MET A 287 33.88 2.19 3.69
N SER A 288 35.19 2.24 3.50
CA SER A 288 35.92 3.47 3.22
C SER A 288 35.34 4.20 2.00
N ALA A 289 35.67 5.48 1.85
CA ALA A 289 35.19 6.30 0.74
C ALA A 289 35.46 5.69 -0.66
N ASP A 290 36.62 5.06 -0.83
CA ASP A 290 37.03 4.36 -2.06
C ASP A 290 36.37 2.98 -2.21
N GLY A 291 35.69 2.47 -1.18
CA GLY A 291 35.00 1.19 -1.20
C GLY A 291 35.90 -0.04 -1.07
N ASN A 292 37.19 0.15 -0.78
CA ASN A 292 38.17 -0.94 -0.76
C ASN A 292 38.36 -1.57 0.62
N THR A 293 38.17 -0.79 1.70
CA THR A 293 38.44 -1.25 3.06
C THR A 293 37.18 -1.21 3.93
N PRO A 294 36.79 -2.32 4.60
CA PRO A 294 35.71 -2.32 5.57
C PRO A 294 36.05 -1.47 6.80
N LEU A 295 35.12 -0.60 7.22
CA LEU A 295 35.27 0.19 8.46
C LEU A 295 34.75 -0.59 9.68
N PRO A 296 35.12 -0.18 10.91
CA PRO A 296 34.55 -0.75 12.12
C PRO A 296 33.01 -0.74 12.10
N GLY A 297 32.39 -1.89 12.33
CA GLY A 297 30.93 -2.06 12.27
C GLY A 297 30.37 -2.39 10.88
N SER A 298 31.22 -2.52 9.85
CA SER A 298 30.84 -3.03 8.52
C SER A 298 30.07 -4.35 8.62
N ARG A 299 29.01 -4.45 7.83
CA ARG A 299 28.22 -5.68 7.67
C ARG A 299 28.10 -6.03 6.21
N ALA A 300 28.14 -7.32 5.91
CA ALA A 300 27.99 -7.84 4.57
C ALA A 300 26.89 -8.91 4.51
N SER A 301 26.20 -8.95 3.37
CA SER A 301 25.19 -9.95 3.06
C SER A 301 25.46 -10.52 1.67
N LYS A 302 25.65 -11.85 1.59
CA LYS A 302 25.82 -12.57 0.33
C LYS A 302 24.57 -13.38 0.03
N THR A 303 23.92 -13.07 -1.07
CA THR A 303 22.70 -13.75 -1.53
C THR A 303 23.04 -14.60 -2.75
N TRP A 304 22.70 -15.89 -2.70
CA TRP A 304 22.87 -16.82 -3.82
C TRP A 304 21.55 -17.04 -4.52
N THR A 305 21.60 -17.14 -5.84
CA THR A 305 20.44 -17.39 -6.69
C THR A 305 20.65 -18.68 -7.48
N ASP A 306 19.60 -19.49 -7.59
CA ASP A 306 19.59 -20.62 -8.50
C ASP A 306 19.44 -20.15 -9.97
N PRO A 307 19.61 -21.04 -10.97
CA PRO A 307 19.46 -20.69 -12.39
C PRO A 307 18.07 -20.17 -12.79
N LEU A 308 17.05 -20.35 -11.93
CA LEU A 308 15.69 -19.84 -12.13
C LEU A 308 15.48 -18.47 -11.47
N GLY A 309 16.54 -17.86 -10.93
CA GLY A 309 16.51 -16.55 -10.28
C GLY A 309 15.96 -16.56 -8.86
N ARG A 310 15.80 -17.74 -8.24
CA ARG A 310 15.25 -17.86 -6.88
C ARG A 310 16.38 -17.79 -5.87
N THR A 311 16.16 -17.07 -4.78
CA THR A 311 17.11 -17.02 -3.66
C THR A 311 17.25 -18.41 -3.03
N SER A 312 18.44 -19.00 -3.12
CA SER A 312 18.76 -20.33 -2.60
C SER A 312 19.42 -20.28 -1.22
N ALA A 313 20.17 -19.22 -0.93
CA ALA A 313 20.78 -18.98 0.37
C ALA A 313 21.08 -17.49 0.59
N VAL A 314 21.03 -17.05 1.85
CA VAL A 314 21.54 -15.75 2.29
C VAL A 314 22.49 -15.98 3.45
N GLU A 315 23.68 -15.36 3.37
CA GLU A 315 24.68 -15.38 4.42
C GLU A 315 24.98 -13.97 4.89
N HIS A 316 25.00 -13.78 6.20
CA HIS A 316 25.38 -12.52 6.83
C HIS A 316 26.74 -12.67 7.49
N ALA A 317 27.59 -11.66 7.34
CA ALA A 317 28.85 -11.60 8.06
C ALA A 317 29.14 -10.20 8.59
N THR A 318 29.78 -10.16 9.75
CA THR A 318 30.38 -8.96 10.35
C THR A 318 31.89 -8.91 10.11
N ALA A 319 32.43 -9.88 9.37
CA ALA A 319 33.86 -10.02 9.13
C ALA A 319 34.33 -9.23 7.90
N TRP A 320 35.61 -8.86 7.95
CA TRP A 320 36.35 -8.12 6.91
C TRP A 320 36.50 -8.95 5.62
N ASP A 321 36.67 -10.27 5.73
CA ASP A 321 36.86 -11.17 4.59
C ASP A 321 35.70 -12.18 4.47
N LEU A 322 35.08 -12.23 3.29
CA LEU A 322 34.03 -13.19 2.88
C LEU A 322 34.46 -14.03 1.67
N THR A 323 35.71 -13.86 1.22
CA THR A 323 36.26 -14.46 0.00
C THR A 323 36.78 -15.88 0.23
N LEU A 324 36.96 -16.30 1.48
CA LEU A 324 37.33 -17.67 1.84
C LEU A 324 36.10 -18.56 2.08
N ARG A 325 35.69 -19.31 1.04
CA ARG A 325 34.98 -20.58 1.24
C ARG A 325 35.92 -21.75 0.96
N ILE A 326 36.36 -22.43 2.01
CA ILE A 326 36.74 -23.84 1.89
C ILE A 326 35.44 -24.61 1.60
N ARG A 327 35.26 -25.06 0.36
CA ARG A 327 34.23 -26.06 0.03
C ARG A 327 34.66 -27.38 0.67
N LEU A 328 34.11 -27.72 1.82
CA LEU A 328 34.07 -29.12 2.26
C LEU A 328 32.92 -29.80 1.49
N SER A 329 33.24 -30.30 0.29
CA SER A 329 32.46 -31.35 -0.35
C SER A 329 32.72 -32.65 0.41
N GLY A 330 31.72 -33.16 1.11
CA GLY A 330 31.82 -34.46 1.75
C GLY A 330 30.89 -34.56 2.94
N ALA A 331 29.85 -35.39 2.80
CA ALA A 331 29.04 -35.85 3.90
C ALA A 331 29.91 -36.62 4.90
N HIS A 332 30.48 -35.93 5.88
CA HIS A 332 30.79 -36.50 7.19
C HIS A 332 31.06 -35.40 8.23
N LEU A 333 30.27 -35.45 9.28
CA LEU A 333 30.42 -34.65 10.48
C LEU A 333 31.76 -35.04 11.16
N ARG A 334 32.79 -34.19 11.07
CA ARG A 334 33.91 -34.25 12.02
C ARG A 334 34.05 -32.91 12.74
N ARG A 335 33.83 -32.98 14.04
CA ARG A 335 34.08 -31.91 15.01
C ARG A 335 35.58 -31.58 15.01
N ARG A 336 35.93 -30.31 14.85
CA ARG A 336 37.23 -29.78 15.25
C ARG A 336 37.06 -28.36 15.80
N THR A 337 37.55 -28.17 17.01
CA THR A 337 37.63 -26.88 17.73
C THR A 337 38.93 -26.16 17.38
N SER A 338 38.86 -24.89 17.00
CA SER A 338 39.68 -23.77 17.53
C SER A 338 39.50 -22.49 16.69
N GLY A 339 39.45 -21.34 17.38
CA GLY A 339 40.01 -20.07 16.92
C GLY A 339 39.22 -19.21 15.91
N THR A 340 38.77 -18.04 16.37
CA THR A 340 38.24 -16.86 15.65
C THR A 340 36.76 -16.86 15.26
N ASN A 341 36.08 -15.82 15.74
CA ASN A 341 34.63 -15.64 15.84
C ASN A 341 33.99 -15.52 14.44
N THR A 342 33.54 -16.64 13.89
CA THR A 342 32.74 -16.70 12.66
C THR A 342 31.34 -17.18 13.02
N GLN A 343 30.42 -16.27 13.33
CA GLN A 343 29.00 -16.59 13.49
C GLN A 343 28.35 -16.57 12.10
N LEU A 344 28.49 -17.68 11.36
CA LEU A 344 27.75 -17.92 10.11
C LEU A 344 26.35 -18.44 10.50
N THR A 345 25.34 -17.59 10.48
CA THR A 345 23.95 -18.06 10.49
C THR A 345 23.51 -18.30 9.05
N ARG A 346 23.48 -19.57 8.64
CA ARG A 346 22.95 -19.99 7.33
C ARG A 346 21.46 -20.27 7.48
N VAL A 347 20.62 -19.47 6.83
CA VAL A 347 19.19 -19.77 6.67
C VAL A 347 18.99 -20.34 5.27
N SER A 348 18.85 -21.67 5.18
CA SER A 348 18.48 -22.35 3.94
C SER A 348 16.95 -22.43 3.88
N LEU A 349 16.34 -21.71 2.94
CA LEU A 349 14.91 -21.82 2.65
C LEU A 349 14.69 -22.96 1.65
N HIS A 350 14.41 -24.16 2.15
CA HIS A 350 13.89 -25.23 1.30
C HIS A 350 12.42 -24.95 1.00
N HIS A 351 12.10 -24.77 -0.28
CA HIS A 351 10.72 -24.80 -0.75
C HIS A 351 10.20 -26.23 -0.68
N CYS A 352 9.41 -26.54 0.34
CA CYS A 352 8.42 -27.61 0.25
C CYS A 352 7.13 -27.00 -0.26
N SER A 353 6.77 -27.36 -1.49
CA SER A 353 5.37 -27.50 -1.89
C SER A 353 4.61 -28.30 -0.82
N ARG A 354 3.43 -27.81 -0.43
CA ARG A 354 2.54 -28.33 0.63
C ARG A 354 2.59 -29.85 0.80
N PRO A 355 2.83 -30.39 2.02
CA PRO A 355 2.41 -31.75 2.33
C PRO A 355 0.93 -31.76 2.71
N ALA A 356 0.19 -32.67 2.08
CA ALA A 356 -1.12 -33.14 2.54
C ALA A 356 -1.03 -33.65 3.99
N GLY A 357 -2.18 -33.65 4.66
CA GLY A 357 -2.37 -33.81 6.09
C GLY A 357 -1.41 -34.79 6.81
N GLY A 358 -0.74 -34.25 7.82
CA GLY A 358 0.03 -34.99 8.80
C GLY A 358 0.49 -34.02 9.89
N SER A 359 0.14 -34.30 11.14
CA SER A 359 0.54 -33.50 12.29
C SER A 359 2.07 -33.39 12.37
N ARG A 360 2.59 -32.16 12.48
CA ARG A 360 4.00 -31.91 12.83
C ARG A 360 4.07 -31.13 14.12
N SER A 361 4.75 -31.69 15.11
CA SER A 361 5.29 -30.98 16.26
C SER A 361 6.59 -30.28 15.84
N SER A 362 6.76 -29.02 16.23
CA SER A 362 8.04 -28.31 16.14
C SER A 362 8.66 -28.26 17.54
N ASN A 363 9.78 -28.95 17.74
CA ASN A 363 10.59 -28.80 18.94
C ASN A 363 11.55 -27.62 18.73
N SER A 364 11.38 -26.55 19.50
CA SER A 364 12.38 -25.49 19.70
C SER A 364 12.73 -25.48 21.20
N PRO A 365 14.01 -25.46 21.61
CA PRO A 365 14.38 -25.67 23.01
C PRO A 365 13.97 -24.54 23.98
N LEU A 366 13.28 -23.48 23.51
CA LEU A 366 12.87 -22.34 24.33
C LEU A 366 11.46 -21.80 24.00
N GLY A 367 10.47 -22.65 23.69
CA GLY A 367 9.09 -22.20 23.47
C GLY A 367 8.02 -23.24 23.82
N ARG A 368 7.06 -22.88 24.69
CA ARG A 368 5.94 -23.73 25.13
C ARG A 368 4.95 -24.02 23.99
N LEU A 369 4.38 -25.24 23.98
CA LEU A 369 3.36 -25.70 23.05
C LEU A 369 2.14 -24.75 22.97
N ARG A 370 1.80 -24.28 21.77
CA ARG A 370 0.48 -23.73 21.40
C ARG A 370 -0.07 -24.51 20.21
N GLN A 371 -1.28 -25.05 20.33
CA GLN A 371 -2.07 -25.56 19.20
C GLN A 371 -3.10 -24.50 18.81
N VAL A 372 -3.19 -24.17 17.52
CA VAL A 372 -4.14 -23.20 16.96
C VAL A 372 -4.83 -23.83 15.76
N TRP A 373 -6.16 -23.76 15.71
CA TRP A 373 -6.98 -24.07 14.54
C TRP A 373 -7.44 -22.74 13.90
N ALA A 374 -7.44 -22.65 12.57
CA ALA A 374 -7.75 -21.42 11.84
C ALA A 374 -8.84 -21.66 10.79
N ASP A 375 -9.92 -20.87 10.87
CA ASP A 375 -10.92 -20.65 9.82
C ASP A 375 -10.96 -19.16 9.50
N GLY A 376 -10.59 -18.77 8.26
CA GLY A 376 -10.90 -17.48 7.63
C GLY A 376 -10.27 -16.19 8.22
N PRO A 377 -10.24 -15.07 7.47
CA PRO A 377 -9.44 -13.89 7.80
C PRO A 377 -10.20 -12.96 8.75
N ARG A 378 -10.40 -13.39 9.99
CA ARG A 378 -10.65 -12.50 11.13
C ARG A 378 -9.86 -13.03 12.30
N VAL A 379 -8.89 -12.26 12.77
CA VAL A 379 -8.09 -12.58 13.96
C VAL A 379 -9.01 -12.59 15.18
N PRO A 380 -9.29 -13.74 15.83
CA PRO A 380 -10.06 -13.76 17.07
C PRO A 380 -9.11 -13.58 18.25
N SER A 381 -9.54 -12.77 19.21
CA SER A 381 -8.86 -12.48 20.48
C SER A 381 -8.28 -13.73 21.17
N GLY A 382 -7.00 -13.70 21.49
CA GLY A 382 -6.31 -14.76 22.22
C GLY A 382 -6.79 -14.90 23.67
N ARG A 383 -6.95 -16.14 24.14
CA ARG A 383 -7.15 -16.47 25.56
C ARG A 383 -5.87 -17.07 26.13
N ASP A 384 -5.24 -16.36 27.06
CA ASP A 384 -4.30 -16.96 28.00
C ASP A 384 -5.08 -17.65 29.14
N ARG A 385 -4.75 -18.93 29.41
CA ARG A 385 -5.30 -19.66 30.57
C ARG A 385 -4.48 -19.31 31.81
N GLN A 386 -4.99 -18.42 32.65
CA GLN A 386 -4.73 -18.46 34.10
C GLN A 386 -5.94 -19.06 34.82
N ARG A 387 -5.64 -19.85 35.86
CA ARG A 387 -6.57 -20.64 36.66
C ARG A 387 -7.43 -19.72 37.56
N ALA A 388 -8.62 -20.24 37.93
CA ALA A 388 -9.55 -19.79 38.99
C ALA A 388 -10.71 -18.85 38.60
N GLY A 389 -11.91 -19.45 38.48
CA GLY A 389 -13.16 -18.95 39.07
C GLY A 389 -13.76 -17.63 38.61
N ARG A 390 -14.57 -17.64 37.55
CA ARG A 390 -15.89 -16.96 37.45
C ARG A 390 -16.47 -17.13 36.04
N ARG A 391 -17.61 -17.83 35.92
CA ARG A 391 -18.38 -17.90 34.68
C ARG A 391 -19.10 -16.57 34.48
N ARG A 392 -18.79 -15.82 33.41
CA ARG A 392 -19.66 -14.77 32.87
C ARG A 392 -20.03 -15.15 31.43
N ARG A 393 -21.29 -15.56 31.24
CA ARG A 393 -21.93 -15.66 29.92
C ARG A 393 -22.42 -14.26 29.54
N ARG A 394 -21.99 -13.72 28.40
CA ARG A 394 -22.74 -12.67 27.70
C ARG A 394 -23.46 -13.34 26.54
N GLY A 395 -24.71 -13.72 26.77
CA GLY A 395 -25.66 -14.01 25.71
C GLY A 395 -26.46 -12.73 25.46
N ASP A 396 -26.57 -12.34 24.20
CA ASP A 396 -27.47 -11.29 23.74
C ASP A 396 -28.86 -11.94 23.53
N PRO A 397 -29.93 -11.55 24.24
CA PRO A 397 -31.20 -12.25 24.16
C PRO A 397 -32.17 -11.55 23.22
N ARG A 398 -32.68 -12.27 22.22
CA ARG A 398 -33.99 -11.98 21.61
C ARG A 398 -34.94 -13.18 21.73
N HIS A 399 -36.07 -12.89 22.38
CA HIS A 399 -37.43 -13.43 22.26
C HIS A 399 -37.77 -14.89 22.63
N ARG A 400 -38.66 -15.04 23.63
CA ARG A 400 -40.02 -15.64 23.56
C ARG A 400 -40.70 -15.50 24.95
N ARG A 401 -41.81 -14.75 25.07
CA ARG A 401 -43.26 -15.10 24.94
C ARG A 401 -43.90 -15.72 26.20
N GLY A 402 -45.08 -15.19 26.56
CA GLY A 402 -46.11 -15.78 27.46
C GLY A 402 -46.40 -14.90 28.69
N SER A 403 -47.34 -13.95 28.64
CA SER A 403 -48.81 -14.07 28.81
C SER A 403 -49.32 -13.89 30.25
N ALA A 404 -50.09 -12.81 30.41
CA ALA A 404 -51.39 -12.72 31.11
C ALA A 404 -51.51 -11.89 32.41
N VAL A 405 -52.55 -11.04 32.37
CA VAL A 405 -53.47 -10.55 33.43
C VAL A 405 -53.26 -9.15 34.06
N ARG A 406 -54.12 -8.22 33.57
CA ARG A 406 -55.00 -7.21 34.20
C ARG A 406 -54.55 -6.29 35.37
N GLY A 407 -54.96 -5.02 35.25
CA GLY A 407 -55.21 -4.05 36.34
C GLY A 407 -54.71 -2.64 35.97
N ALA A 408 -55.44 -1.80 35.25
CA ALA A 408 -56.53 -0.91 35.67
C ALA A 408 -56.12 0.28 36.58
N ALA A 409 -56.48 1.48 36.09
CA ALA A 409 -56.84 2.72 36.78
C ALA A 409 -55.76 3.74 37.23
N GLY A 410 -56.01 5.01 36.85
CA GLY A 410 -55.70 6.19 37.68
C GLY A 410 -54.81 7.28 37.07
N GLY A 411 -55.38 8.25 36.34
CA GLY A 411 -54.79 9.60 36.23
C GLY A 411 -55.20 10.47 37.44
N PRO A 412 -55.21 11.81 37.36
CA PRO A 412 -54.25 12.76 36.78
C PRO A 412 -53.87 13.87 37.81
N GLY A 413 -52.92 14.76 37.51
CA GLY A 413 -52.60 15.86 38.45
C GLY A 413 -51.75 17.01 37.89
N ARG A 414 -52.43 18.11 37.54
CA ARG A 414 -51.93 19.43 37.12
C ARG A 414 -51.03 20.11 38.17
N ARG A 415 -50.08 20.96 37.75
CA ARG A 415 -50.11 22.44 37.90
C ARG A 415 -48.75 23.14 37.65
N GLN A 416 -48.84 24.25 36.90
CA GLN A 416 -48.21 25.59 37.04
C GLN A 416 -46.69 25.71 37.25
N VAL A 417 -45.91 26.31 36.34
CA VAL A 417 -45.74 27.76 36.00
C VAL A 417 -45.09 28.57 37.14
N VAL A 418 -43.88 29.10 36.94
CA VAL A 418 -43.50 30.54 36.88
C VAL A 418 -41.96 30.70 36.92
N ARG A 419 -41.45 31.40 35.89
CA ARG A 419 -40.35 32.38 35.76
C ARG A 419 -39.30 32.58 36.87
N GLY A 420 -38.07 32.80 36.39
CA GLY A 420 -37.07 33.68 37.03
C GLY A 420 -36.07 34.22 35.98
N SER A 421 -36.20 35.51 35.64
CA SER A 421 -35.19 36.38 35.01
C SER A 421 -33.99 36.57 35.99
N SER A 422 -32.78 37.04 35.66
CA SER A 422 -32.39 38.24 34.90
C SER A 422 -30.85 38.38 34.90
N ARG A 423 -30.31 39.03 33.85
CA ARG A 423 -29.23 40.06 33.80
C ARG A 423 -27.79 39.75 34.30
N VAL A 424 -26.76 39.84 33.43
CA VAL A 424 -25.96 41.03 32.98
C VAL A 424 -25.01 41.49 34.11
N SER A 425 -23.67 41.57 33.98
CA SER A 425 -22.87 42.54 33.22
C SER A 425 -21.34 42.29 33.37
N ARG A 426 -20.55 42.67 32.34
CA ARG A 426 -19.28 43.51 32.31
C ARG A 426 -18.18 43.32 33.38
N ALA A 427 -16.88 43.57 33.16
CA ALA A 427 -16.01 44.01 32.05
C ALA A 427 -14.54 44.13 32.55
N ARG A 428 -13.56 44.14 31.62
CA ARG A 428 -12.19 44.76 31.68
C ARG A 428 -11.20 44.24 32.76
N SER A 429 -9.87 44.29 32.64
CA SER A 429 -8.93 45.13 31.88
C SER A 429 -7.57 44.43 31.63
N GLN A 430 -6.76 45.09 30.80
CA GLN A 430 -5.34 44.87 30.49
C GLN A 430 -4.40 44.69 31.70
N GLY A 431 -3.28 44.01 31.41
CA GLY A 431 -1.98 44.07 32.08
C GLY A 431 -0.97 43.47 31.12
#